data_AF-A0A317I957-F1
#
_entry.id   AF-A0A317I957-F1
#
_cell.length_a   1.000
_cell.length_b   1.000
_cell.length_c   1.000
_cell.angle_alpha   90.00
_cell.angle_beta   90.00
_cell.angle_gamma   90.00
#
_symmetry.space_group_name_H-M   'P 1'
#
loop_
_entity.id
_entity.type
_entity.pdbx_description
1 polymer ?
#
loop_
_entity_poly.entity_id
_entity_poly.type
_entity_poly.pdbx_seq_one_letter_code
_entity_poly.pdbx_strand_id
1 'polypeptide(L)'
;LGICLGMQLMCNYSEENDTRCLGIFEGDVKKFDNSQDQSKVPQIGWNNIFDLNTKLFEGVPNNSFCYFVHGYYASRSNNTIGTTDYILPYSSALHRDNFYGVQFHPEKSAGVGEQILRNFLSF
;
A
#
# COMPACT_ATOMS: atom_id res chain seq x y z
N LEU A 1 3.68 6.73 9.80
CA LEU A 1 3.32 5.58 8.96
C LEU A 1 1.82 5.39 8.99
N GLY A 2 1.10 5.68 7.90
CA GLY A 2 -0.29 5.28 7.75
C GLY A 2 -0.39 3.83 7.28
N ILE A 3 -1.31 3.06 7.86
CA ILE A 3 -1.47 1.62 7.56
C ILE A 3 -2.87 1.40 7.00
N CYS A 4 -2.96 0.70 5.87
CA CYS A 4 -4.20 0.40 5.15
C CYS A 4 -5.05 1.65 4.90
N LEU A 5 -6.18 1.82 5.58
CA LEU A 5 -7.00 3.04 5.50
C LEU A 5 -6.21 4.29 5.85
N GLY A 6 -5.25 4.20 6.79
CA GLY A 6 -4.37 5.32 7.12
C GLY A 6 -3.54 5.80 5.93
N MET A 7 -3.06 4.89 5.07
CA MET A 7 -2.40 5.27 3.81
C MET A 7 -3.39 5.93 2.86
N GLN A 8 -4.59 5.36 2.72
CA GLN A 8 -5.62 5.85 1.80
C GLN A 8 -6.12 7.26 2.19
N LEU A 9 -6.30 7.55 3.47
CA LEU A 9 -6.68 8.89 3.95
C LEU A 9 -5.63 9.97 3.63
N MET A 10 -4.37 9.58 3.38
CA MET A 10 -3.32 10.51 2.97
C MET A 10 -3.33 10.82 1.47
N CYS A 11 -4.09 10.09 0.66
CA CYS A 11 -4.25 10.35 -0.78
C CYS A 11 -5.08 11.63 -1.05
N ASN A 12 -5.31 11.96 -2.32
CA ASN A 12 -6.11 13.12 -2.74
C ASN A 12 -7.61 12.91 -2.49
N TYR A 13 -8.12 11.76 -2.91
CA TYR A 13 -9.53 11.43 -2.92
C TYR A 13 -9.71 9.91 -2.84
N SER A 14 -10.87 9.48 -2.31
CA SER A 14 -11.29 8.08 -2.29
C SER A 14 -12.67 7.92 -2.93
N GLU A 15 -12.75 7.00 -3.90
CA GLU A 15 -14.02 6.54 -4.46
C GLU A 15 -14.89 5.86 -3.38
N GLU A 16 -14.28 5.34 -2.31
CA GLU A 16 -15.03 4.84 -1.16
C GLU A 16 -15.75 6.01 -0.48
N ASN A 17 -17.08 6.04 -0.59
CA ASN A 17 -17.95 7.08 -0.07
C ASN A 17 -17.70 8.49 -0.66
N ASP A 18 -17.15 8.60 -1.87
CA ASP A 18 -16.97 9.88 -2.58
C ASP A 18 -16.30 10.97 -1.70
N THR A 19 -15.14 10.64 -1.13
CA THR A 19 -14.55 11.42 -0.03
C THR A 19 -13.24 12.10 -0.42
N ARG A 20 -13.16 13.42 -0.21
CA ARG A 20 -11.88 14.15 -0.28
C ARG A 20 -10.99 13.79 0.92
N CYS A 21 -9.74 13.45 0.63
CA CYS A 21 -8.77 13.02 1.62
C CYS A 21 -7.76 14.14 1.93
N LEU A 22 -6.67 13.84 2.66
CA LEU A 22 -5.73 14.85 3.16
C LEU A 22 -4.88 15.51 2.07
N GLY A 23 -4.76 14.93 0.87
CA GLY A 23 -3.97 15.49 -0.24
C GLY A 23 -2.46 15.46 0.02
N ILE A 24 -2.00 14.49 0.80
CA ILE A 24 -0.57 14.27 1.09
C ILE A 24 0.09 13.46 -0.03
N PHE A 25 -0.63 12.57 -0.70
CA PHE A 25 -0.12 11.87 -1.88
C PHE A 25 -0.99 12.20 -3.09
N GLU A 26 -0.35 12.33 -4.26
CA GLU A 26 -1.02 12.75 -5.49
C GLU A 26 -1.91 11.66 -6.13
N GLY A 27 -1.92 10.45 -5.58
CA GLY A 27 -2.75 9.34 -6.07
C GLY A 27 -4.18 9.39 -5.55
N ASP A 28 -5.12 8.88 -6.35
CA ASP A 28 -6.50 8.63 -5.92
C ASP A 28 -6.66 7.18 -5.45
N VAL A 29 -7.58 6.97 -4.51
CA VAL A 29 -7.97 5.66 -4.00
C VAL A 29 -9.19 5.18 -4.79
N LYS A 30 -9.02 4.10 -5.54
CA LYS A 30 -9.99 3.57 -6.50
C LYS A 30 -10.48 2.19 -6.12
N LYS A 31 -11.70 1.84 -6.47
CA LYS A 31 -12.22 0.49 -6.27
C LYS A 31 -11.57 -0.47 -7.27
N PHE A 32 -11.23 -1.67 -6.83
CA PHE A 32 -10.86 -2.72 -7.79
C PHE A 32 -12.06 -3.05 -8.70
N ASP A 33 -11.86 -2.95 -10.00
CA ASP A 33 -12.80 -3.43 -11.01
C ASP A 33 -12.40 -4.85 -11.44
N ASN A 34 -13.19 -5.84 -11.02
CA ASN A 34 -13.00 -7.23 -11.38
C ASN A 34 -14.00 -7.71 -12.46
N SER A 35 -14.54 -6.80 -13.28
CA SER A 35 -15.46 -7.18 -14.37
C SER A 35 -14.80 -8.03 -15.47
N GLN A 36 -13.48 -7.89 -15.64
CA GLN A 36 -12.67 -8.64 -16.62
C GLN A 36 -11.74 -9.69 -15.98
N ASP A 37 -11.79 -9.86 -14.65
CA ASP A 37 -10.88 -10.72 -13.88
C ASP A 37 -11.68 -11.53 -12.84
N GLN A 38 -11.43 -12.85 -12.72
CA GLN A 38 -12.15 -13.70 -11.75
C GLN A 38 -11.69 -13.54 -10.30
N SER A 39 -10.72 -12.66 -10.04
CA SER A 39 -10.25 -12.30 -8.72
C SER A 39 -11.36 -11.76 -7.83
N LYS A 40 -11.30 -12.13 -6.56
CA LYS A 40 -12.30 -11.71 -5.56
C LYS A 40 -11.95 -10.32 -5.04
N VAL A 41 -12.95 -9.45 -4.91
CA VAL A 41 -12.82 -8.16 -4.23
C VAL A 41 -13.61 -8.23 -2.91
N PRO A 42 -13.00 -7.91 -1.76
CA PRO A 42 -11.66 -7.35 -1.57
C PRO A 42 -10.51 -8.33 -1.83
N GLN A 43 -9.31 -7.80 -2.13
CA GLN A 43 -8.07 -8.57 -2.07
C GLN A 43 -7.85 -8.94 -0.60
N ILE A 44 -7.92 -10.24 -0.28
CA ILE A 44 -7.66 -10.79 1.06
C ILE A 44 -6.58 -11.86 0.96
N GLY A 45 -5.51 -11.69 1.72
CA GLY A 45 -4.49 -12.73 1.88
C GLY A 45 -3.07 -12.20 1.73
N TRP A 46 -2.14 -13.14 1.60
CA TRP A 46 -0.73 -12.83 1.39
C TRP A 46 -0.47 -12.54 -0.08
N ASN A 47 0.18 -11.41 -0.38
CA ASN A 47 0.64 -11.08 -1.72
C ASN A 47 2.05 -10.48 -1.65
N ASN A 48 2.81 -10.57 -2.74
CA ASN A 48 4.17 -10.05 -2.78
C ASN A 48 4.20 -8.52 -2.99
N ILE A 49 5.20 -7.89 -2.40
CA ILE A 49 5.55 -6.49 -2.65
C ILE A 49 6.85 -6.44 -3.46
N PHE A 50 6.90 -5.57 -4.46
CA PHE A 50 8.07 -5.39 -5.33
C PHE A 50 8.29 -3.93 -5.70
N ASP A 51 9.37 -3.64 -6.44
CA ASP A 51 9.84 -2.28 -6.74
C ASP A 51 10.05 -1.44 -5.46
N LEU A 52 10.64 -2.07 -4.44
CA LEU A 52 10.83 -1.50 -3.11
C LEU A 52 11.90 -0.41 -3.14
N ASN A 53 11.61 0.75 -2.54
CA ASN A 53 12.51 1.89 -2.45
C ASN A 53 12.46 2.54 -1.06
N THR A 54 13.45 3.37 -0.73
CA THR A 54 13.65 4.06 0.56
C THR A 54 14.11 3.16 1.71
N LYS A 55 14.53 3.80 2.80
CA LYS A 55 14.97 3.12 4.03
C LYS A 55 13.87 2.30 4.71
N LEU A 56 12.60 2.54 4.39
CA LEU A 56 11.48 1.75 4.95
C LEU A 56 11.63 0.26 4.63
N PHE A 57 12.20 -0.08 3.48
CA PHE A 57 12.39 -1.46 3.02
C PHE A 57 13.84 -1.96 3.14
N GLU A 58 14.69 -1.29 3.92
CA GLU A 58 16.05 -1.74 4.17
C GLU A 58 16.05 -3.16 4.76
N GLY A 59 16.80 -4.08 4.16
CA GLY A 59 16.83 -5.49 4.57
C GLY A 59 15.57 -6.30 4.23
N VAL A 60 14.59 -5.74 3.51
CA VAL A 60 13.42 -6.47 3.01
C VAL A 60 13.68 -6.94 1.58
N PRO A 61 13.75 -8.27 1.32
CA PRO A 61 13.94 -8.77 -0.03
C PRO A 61 12.79 -8.37 -0.97
N ASN A 62 13.12 -8.05 -2.22
CA ASN A 62 12.12 -7.85 -3.26
C ASN A 62 11.28 -9.12 -3.43
N ASN A 63 9.97 -8.98 -3.68
CA ASN A 63 8.98 -10.05 -3.71
C ASN A 63 8.68 -10.72 -2.35
N SER A 64 9.03 -10.09 -1.23
CA SER A 64 8.55 -10.54 0.09
C SER A 64 7.03 -10.48 0.19
N PHE A 65 6.43 -11.38 0.97
CA PHE A 65 4.97 -11.44 1.14
C PHE A 65 4.52 -10.61 2.34
N CYS A 66 3.45 -9.84 2.14
CA CYS A 66 2.74 -9.10 3.20
C CYS A 66 1.24 -9.46 3.17
N TYR A 67 0.54 -9.21 4.27
CA TYR A 67 -0.89 -9.48 4.41
C TYR A 67 -1.74 -8.27 4.01
N PHE A 68 -2.68 -8.49 3.08
CA PHE A 68 -3.59 -7.49 2.53
C PHE A 68 -5.05 -7.83 2.84
N VAL A 69 -5.86 -6.80 3.08
CA VAL A 69 -7.33 -6.90 3.22
C VAL A 69 -7.97 -5.56 2.83
N HIS A 70 -8.27 -5.36 1.54
CA HIS A 70 -8.83 -4.11 1.03
C HIS A 70 -9.57 -4.27 -0.30
N GLY A 71 -10.65 -3.51 -0.50
CA GLY A 71 -11.41 -3.47 -1.77
C GLY A 71 -11.06 -2.28 -2.67
N TYR A 72 -10.30 -1.32 -2.13
CA TYR A 72 -9.86 -0.11 -2.81
C TYR A 72 -8.34 -0.01 -2.75
N TYR A 73 -7.72 0.63 -3.74
CA TYR A 73 -6.27 0.72 -3.87
C TYR A 73 -5.85 2.14 -4.25
N ALA A 74 -4.67 2.57 -3.83
CA ALA A 74 -4.07 3.81 -4.32
C ALA A 74 -3.43 3.59 -5.69
N SER A 75 -3.78 4.43 -6.68
CA SER A 75 -3.16 4.39 -7.99
C SER A 75 -1.66 4.73 -7.93
N ARG A 76 -0.87 4.11 -8.80
CA ARG A 76 0.57 4.41 -8.92
C ARG A 76 0.80 5.89 -9.25
N SER A 77 1.74 6.48 -8.54
CA SER A 77 2.20 7.87 -8.69
C SER A 77 3.70 7.98 -8.43
N ASN A 78 4.25 9.20 -8.54
CA ASN A 78 5.65 9.50 -8.17
C ASN A 78 5.96 9.25 -6.68
N ASN A 79 4.93 9.15 -5.82
CA ASN A 79 5.10 8.81 -4.40
C ASN A 79 5.21 7.30 -4.16
N THR A 80 5.07 6.45 -5.19
CA THR A 80 5.12 4.99 -5.03
C THR A 80 6.52 4.52 -4.67
N ILE A 81 6.63 3.81 -3.56
CA ILE A 81 7.89 3.19 -3.09
C ILE A 81 7.78 1.68 -2.90
N GLY A 82 6.62 1.11 -3.19
CA GLY A 82 6.38 -0.33 -3.25
C GLY A 82 5.12 -0.58 -4.07
N THR A 83 5.16 -1.63 -4.89
CA THR A 83 4.10 -2.04 -5.81
C THR A 83 3.62 -3.44 -5.45
N THR A 84 2.34 -3.71 -5.66
CA THR A 84 1.76 -5.04 -5.67
C THR A 84 0.88 -5.17 -6.91
N ASP A 85 0.79 -6.38 -7.45
CA ASP A 85 -0.10 -6.71 -8.57
C ASP A 85 -1.16 -7.71 -8.09
N TYR A 86 -2.41 -7.52 -8.50
CA TYR A 86 -3.53 -8.39 -8.14
C TYR A 86 -4.49 -8.52 -9.32
N ILE A 87 -5.30 -7.48 -9.56
CA ILE A 87 -6.08 -7.28 -10.80
C ILE A 87 -5.33 -6.33 -11.74
N LEU A 88 -4.58 -5.40 -11.14
CA LEU A 88 -3.70 -4.47 -11.80
C LEU A 88 -2.59 -4.01 -10.82
N PRO A 89 -1.48 -3.46 -11.32
CA PRO A 89 -0.44 -2.90 -10.47
C PRO A 89 -0.89 -1.64 -9.71
N TYR A 90 -0.75 -1.64 -8.40
CA TYR A 90 -1.11 -0.52 -7.53
C TYR A 90 -0.01 -0.18 -6.52
N SER A 91 -0.10 0.99 -5.87
CA SER A 91 0.82 1.38 -4.82
C SER A 91 0.54 0.62 -3.54
N SER A 92 1.38 -0.35 -3.20
CA SER A 92 1.34 -1.03 -1.90
C SER A 92 2.08 -0.26 -0.81
N ALA A 93 2.91 0.72 -1.21
CA ALA A 93 3.50 1.70 -0.31
C ALA A 93 3.75 3.07 -0.98
N LEU A 94 3.60 4.13 -0.20
CA LEU A 94 3.74 5.53 -0.60
C LEU A 94 4.67 6.30 0.35
N HIS A 95 5.41 7.27 -0.21
CA HIS A 95 6.28 8.15 0.56
C HIS A 95 6.41 9.55 -0.05
N ARG A 96 6.37 10.56 0.81
CA ARG A 96 6.65 11.98 0.52
C ARG A 96 7.11 12.66 1.81
N ASP A 97 8.29 13.27 1.79
CA ASP A 97 8.88 13.96 2.94
C ASP A 97 8.92 13.08 4.20
N ASN A 98 8.17 13.42 5.24
CA ASN A 98 8.07 12.65 6.48
C ASN A 98 6.86 11.69 6.51
N PHE A 99 6.05 11.65 5.44
CA PHE A 99 4.87 10.82 5.34
C PHE A 99 5.19 9.50 4.64
N TYR A 100 4.92 8.41 5.35
CA TYR A 100 4.96 7.05 4.82
C TYR A 100 3.59 6.41 4.95
N GLY A 101 3.20 5.64 3.95
CA GLY A 101 1.98 4.83 3.98
C GLY A 101 2.21 3.45 3.38
N VAL A 102 1.54 2.43 3.93
CA VAL A 102 1.53 1.06 3.39
C VAL A 102 0.10 0.55 3.30
N GLN A 103 -0.23 -0.14 2.21
CA GLN A 103 -1.56 -0.70 1.98
C GLN A 103 -1.78 -2.01 2.74
N PHE A 104 -0.72 -2.81 2.87
CA PHE A 104 -0.70 -4.02 3.67
C PHE A 104 -0.67 -3.69 5.17
N HIS A 105 -0.92 -4.71 5.98
CA HIS A 105 -0.86 -4.65 7.43
C HIS A 105 0.49 -5.20 7.92
N PRO A 106 1.52 -4.37 8.15
CA PRO A 106 2.82 -4.86 8.60
C PRO A 106 2.73 -5.60 9.93
N GLU A 107 1.81 -5.22 10.83
CA GLU A 107 1.53 -5.92 12.08
C GLU A 107 0.93 -7.32 11.91
N LYS A 108 0.46 -7.66 10.69
CA LYS A 108 -0.05 -8.99 10.30
C LYS A 108 0.90 -9.72 9.34
N SER A 109 2.05 -9.14 8.99
CA SER A 109 2.93 -9.61 7.91
C SER A 109 4.19 -10.35 8.40
N ALA A 110 4.11 -10.99 9.57
CA ALA A 110 5.19 -11.78 10.18
C ALA A 110 6.54 -11.02 10.22
N GLY A 111 7.66 -11.73 10.04
CA GLY A 111 9.01 -11.13 10.11
C GLY A 111 9.26 -10.03 9.08
N VAL A 112 8.62 -10.09 7.90
CA VAL A 112 8.70 -9.03 6.89
C VAL A 112 8.08 -7.75 7.43
N GLY A 113 6.87 -7.84 7.98
CA GLY A 113 6.19 -6.71 8.58
C GLY A 113 6.90 -6.14 9.81
N GLU A 114 7.45 -7.02 10.65
CA GLU A 114 8.30 -6.62 11.78
C GLU A 114 9.50 -5.79 11.31
N GLN A 115 10.23 -6.25 10.28
CA GLN A 115 11.38 -5.53 9.75
C GLN A 115 10.99 -4.14 9.24
N ILE A 116 9.87 -4.02 8.52
CA ILE A 116 9.35 -2.74 8.01
C ILE A 116 9.02 -1.78 9.17
N LEU A 117 8.39 -2.27 10.24
CA LEU A 117 8.10 -1.46 11.42
C LEU A 117 9.38 -1.05 12.15
N ARG A 118 10.36 -1.95 12.29
CA ARG A 118 11.68 -1.62 12.86
C ARG A 118 12.38 -0.54 12.06
N ASN A 119 12.37 -0.64 10.73
CA ASN A 119 12.94 0.37 9.86
C ASN A 119 12.27 1.72 10.09
N PHE A 120 10.93 1.76 10.10
CA PHE A 120 10.19 3.01 10.34
C PHE A 120 10.51 3.67 11.69
N LEU A 121 10.81 2.89 12.74
CA LEU A 121 11.17 3.40 14.06
C LEU A 121 12.64 3.81 14.19
N SER A 122 13.50 3.46 13.22
CA SER A 122 14.95 3.61 13.32
C SER A 122 15.52 4.82 12.58
N PHE A 123 14.67 5.60 11.90
CA PHE A 123 15.03 6.88 11.28
C PHE A 123 14.22 8.03 11.90
#